data_AF-A0A133YSA7-F1
#
_entry.id   AF-A0A133YSA7-F1
#
_cell.length_a   1.000
_cell.length_b   1.000
_cell.length_c   1.000
_cell.angle_alpha   90.00
_cell.angle_beta   90.00
_cell.angle_gamma   90.00
#
_symmetry.space_group_name_H-M   'P 1'
#
loop_
_entity.id
_entity.type
_entity.pdbx_description
1 polymer ?
#
loop_
_entity_poly.entity_id
_entity_poly.type
_entity_poly.pdbx_seq_one_letter_code
_entity_poly.pdbx_strand_id
1 'polypeptide(L)'
;SWECKTKQVPTPTPFEKVYKVSYEFKSNTSDKELPQEVKKLLPQEEKYYNIQKVKPKDVTPKEVKVGNDTWTFKGFDKNEIMLKDGENKFIGSWECKTKQVPTPDPVPTPNPTPNPGLDEDEDENNNNDKKQNDKEQKLPQTNIAGNSLLTLTLSAIAVVFSKKKRK
;
A
#
# COMPACT_ATOMS: atom_id res chain seq x y z
N SER A 1 -11.63 -7.10 81.75
CA SER A 1 -11.39 -7.79 80.47
C SER A 1 -11.57 -6.78 79.36
N TRP A 2 -10.49 -6.35 78.69
CA TRP A 2 -10.60 -5.50 77.52
C TRP A 2 -10.41 -6.39 76.30
N GLU A 3 -11.47 -6.53 75.50
CA GLU A 3 -11.44 -7.36 74.30
C GLU A 3 -10.96 -6.51 73.13
N CYS A 4 -9.76 -6.81 72.65
CA CYS A 4 -9.18 -6.15 71.49
C CYS A 4 -9.92 -6.63 70.24
N LYS A 5 -10.88 -5.84 69.74
CA LYS A 5 -11.52 -6.09 68.43
C LYS A 5 -10.50 -5.89 67.33
N THR A 6 -9.97 -7.00 66.80
CA THR A 6 -9.18 -7.04 65.57
C THR A 6 -10.04 -6.52 64.42
N LYS A 7 -9.73 -5.30 63.96
CA LYS A 7 -10.29 -4.77 62.71
C LYS A 7 -9.78 -5.68 61.58
N GLN A 8 -10.68 -6.36 60.88
CA GLN A 8 -10.36 -7.07 59.64
C GLN A 8 -9.74 -6.05 58.68
N VAL A 9 -8.47 -6.24 58.37
CA VAL A 9 -7.82 -5.56 57.25
C VAL A 9 -8.43 -6.19 55.99
N PRO A 10 -9.09 -5.43 55.10
CA PRO A 10 -9.57 -6.01 53.85
C PRO A 10 -8.36 -6.52 53.07
N THR A 11 -8.35 -7.81 52.75
CA THR A 11 -7.36 -8.46 51.89
C THR A 11 -7.24 -7.62 50.60
N PRO A 12 -6.04 -7.20 50.17
CA PRO A 12 -5.90 -6.54 48.87
C PRO A 12 -6.36 -7.53 47.80
N THR A 13 -7.43 -7.18 47.10
CA THR A 13 -7.91 -7.93 45.93
C THR A 13 -6.73 -8.12 44.98
N PRO A 14 -6.45 -9.35 44.51
CA PRO A 14 -5.34 -9.59 43.59
C PRO A 14 -5.49 -8.65 42.39
N PHE A 15 -4.40 -7.97 42.01
CA PHE A 15 -4.37 -7.07 40.85
C PHE A 15 -4.95 -7.81 39.64
N GLU A 16 -6.17 -7.44 39.27
CA GLU A 16 -6.87 -8.11 38.18
C GLU A 16 -6.10 -7.87 36.89
N LYS A 17 -5.80 -8.95 36.19
CA LYS A 17 -4.92 -8.91 35.04
C LYS A 17 -5.70 -8.41 33.83
N VAL A 18 -5.38 -7.19 33.39
CA VAL A 18 -6.06 -6.54 32.26
C VAL A 18 -5.27 -6.74 30.98
N TYR A 19 -5.90 -7.35 29.98
CA TYR A 19 -5.39 -7.49 28.62
C TYR A 19 -5.99 -6.37 27.75
N LYS A 20 -5.13 -5.50 27.24
CA LYS A 20 -5.52 -4.39 26.35
C LYS A 20 -5.38 -4.82 24.90
N VAL A 21 -6.43 -4.60 24.10
CA VAL A 21 -6.41 -4.77 22.64
C VAL A 21 -6.37 -3.40 22.00
N SER A 22 -5.30 -3.12 21.25
CA SER A 22 -5.15 -1.89 20.48
C SER A 22 -5.31 -2.13 18.99
N TYR A 23 -5.62 -1.05 18.27
CA TYR A 23 -5.78 -1.05 16.82
C TYR A 23 -4.81 -0.02 16.23
N GLU A 24 -4.26 -0.30 15.07
CA GLU A 24 -3.38 0.63 14.33
C GLU A 24 -3.77 0.59 12.85
N PHE A 25 -3.79 1.73 12.16
CA PHE A 25 -3.95 1.78 10.72
C PHE A 25 -2.64 2.14 10.02
N LYS A 26 -2.36 1.42 8.92
CA LYS A 26 -1.20 1.67 8.05
C LYS A 26 -1.64 1.86 6.60
N SER A 27 -0.93 2.73 5.89
CA SER A 27 -1.06 2.86 4.44
C SER A 27 -0.30 1.72 3.78
N ASN A 28 -0.94 1.05 2.82
CA ASN A 28 -0.31 0.09 1.94
C ASN A 28 0.27 0.76 0.68
N THR A 29 0.08 2.06 0.53
CA THR A 29 0.65 2.87 -0.55
C THR A 29 1.85 3.62 0.01
N SER A 30 3.07 3.16 -0.32
CA SER A 30 4.33 3.67 0.28
C SER A 30 4.52 5.19 0.15
N ASP A 31 3.95 5.79 -0.89
CA ASP A 31 4.13 7.21 -1.20
C ASP A 31 3.03 8.11 -0.62
N LYS A 32 2.13 7.55 0.20
CA LYS A 32 1.01 8.30 0.79
C LYS A 32 0.78 7.97 2.25
N GLU A 33 0.67 9.02 3.07
CA GLU A 33 0.25 8.91 4.46
C GLU A 33 -1.26 8.79 4.60
N LEU A 34 -1.71 8.17 5.70
CA LEU A 34 -3.13 8.05 6.00
C LEU A 34 -3.74 9.41 6.38
N PRO A 35 -4.84 9.83 5.71
CA PRO A 35 -5.53 11.07 6.04
C PRO A 35 -6.18 10.97 7.41
N GLN A 36 -6.45 12.13 8.01
CA GLN A 36 -7.03 12.19 9.34
C GLN A 36 -8.44 11.57 9.39
N GLU A 37 -9.22 11.65 8.32
CA GLU A 37 -10.55 11.00 8.27
C GLU A 37 -10.43 9.49 8.43
N VAL A 38 -9.46 8.86 7.77
CA VAL A 38 -9.20 7.42 7.91
C VAL A 38 -8.68 7.09 9.31
N LYS A 39 -7.77 7.91 9.87
CA LYS A 39 -7.27 7.73 11.25
C LYS A 39 -8.38 7.83 12.30
N LYS A 40 -9.43 8.62 12.07
CA LYS A 40 -10.60 8.73 12.95
C LYS A 40 -11.51 7.50 12.92
N LEU A 41 -11.40 6.64 11.91
CA LEU A 41 -12.13 5.37 11.83
C LEU A 41 -11.49 4.25 12.66
N LEU A 42 -10.37 4.54 13.32
CA LEU A 42 -9.69 3.58 14.17
C LEU A 42 -10.63 3.15 15.30
N PRO A 43 -10.87 1.83 15.47
CA PRO A 43 -11.69 1.34 16.56
C PRO A 43 -11.11 1.73 17.92
N GLN A 44 -11.98 1.97 18.89
CA GLN A 44 -11.56 2.24 20.26
C GLN A 44 -10.86 1.01 20.87
N GLU A 45 -9.85 1.25 21.70
CA GLU A 45 -9.18 0.20 22.46
C GLU A 45 -10.15 -0.54 23.39
N GLU A 46 -9.93 -1.85 23.52
CA GLU A 46 -10.77 -2.75 24.32
C GLU A 46 -9.94 -3.36 25.47
N LYS A 47 -10.61 -3.64 26.59
CA LYS A 47 -9.99 -4.20 27.79
C LYS A 47 -10.72 -5.48 28.17
N TYR A 48 -9.95 -6.51 28.48
CA TYR A 48 -10.45 -7.82 28.88
C TYR A 48 -9.78 -8.25 30.18
N TYR A 49 -10.49 -8.99 31.02
CA TYR A 49 -10.01 -9.44 32.33
C TYR A 49 -9.57 -10.92 32.33
N ASN A 50 -9.77 -11.60 31.20
CA ASN A 50 -9.48 -13.02 31.01
C ASN A 50 -8.78 -13.25 29.66
N ILE A 51 -7.97 -14.30 29.61
CA ILE A 51 -7.36 -14.78 28.38
C ILE A 51 -8.45 -15.41 27.51
N GLN A 52 -8.67 -14.86 26.32
CA GLN A 52 -9.63 -15.38 25.36
C GLN A 52 -9.19 -15.06 23.94
N LYS A 53 -9.84 -15.71 22.96
CA LYS A 53 -9.72 -15.34 21.56
C LYS A 53 -10.59 -14.11 21.28
N VAL A 54 -10.00 -13.11 20.66
CA VAL A 54 -10.70 -11.88 20.26
C VAL A 54 -10.53 -11.71 18.76
N LYS A 55 -11.61 -11.30 18.09
CA LYS A 55 -11.63 -10.90 16.68
C LYS A 55 -11.54 -9.38 16.58
N PRO A 56 -10.92 -8.83 15.52
CA PRO A 56 -10.86 -7.39 15.36
C PRO A 56 -12.26 -6.82 15.15
N LYS A 57 -12.49 -5.62 15.67
CA LYS A 57 -13.72 -4.86 15.42
C LYS A 57 -13.82 -4.48 13.94
N ASP A 58 -15.01 -4.61 13.37
CA ASP A 58 -15.26 -4.22 11.99
C ASP A 58 -15.09 -2.71 11.80
N VAL A 59 -14.59 -2.31 10.63
CA VAL A 59 -14.28 -0.92 10.28
C VAL A 59 -15.31 -0.44 9.27
N THR A 60 -16.15 0.50 9.69
CA THR A 60 -17.15 1.14 8.83
C THR A 60 -17.00 2.66 8.90
N PRO A 61 -16.91 3.36 7.75
CA PRO A 61 -16.92 2.84 6.38
C PRO A 61 -15.60 2.19 5.96
N LYS A 62 -15.67 1.23 5.04
CA LYS A 62 -14.50 0.58 4.41
C LYS A 62 -13.93 1.35 3.22
N GLU A 63 -14.55 2.46 2.83
CA GLU A 63 -14.10 3.35 1.76
C GLU A 63 -14.24 4.79 2.23
N VAL A 64 -13.20 5.60 2.05
CA VAL A 64 -13.17 7.03 2.38
C VAL A 64 -12.61 7.78 1.19
N LYS A 65 -13.29 8.84 0.76
CA LYS A 65 -12.83 9.72 -0.33
C LYS A 65 -12.27 11.00 0.26
N VAL A 66 -11.04 11.32 -0.10
CA VAL A 66 -10.32 12.51 0.37
C VAL A 66 -9.73 13.21 -0.84
N GLY A 67 -10.38 14.27 -1.31
CA GLY A 67 -10.02 14.93 -2.56
C GLY A 67 -10.09 13.98 -3.76
N ASN A 68 -8.97 13.81 -4.47
CA ASN A 68 -8.84 12.90 -5.62
C ASN A 68 -8.48 11.46 -5.23
N ASP A 69 -8.24 11.21 -3.94
CA ASP A 69 -7.81 9.92 -3.42
C ASP A 69 -9.00 9.14 -2.86
N THR A 70 -9.09 7.87 -3.24
CA THR A 70 -10.02 6.90 -2.66
C THR A 70 -9.24 5.92 -1.80
N TRP A 71 -9.48 5.95 -0.50
CA TRP A 71 -8.90 5.04 0.46
C TRP A 71 -9.84 3.86 0.69
N THR A 72 -9.34 2.64 0.51
CA THR A 72 -10.10 1.40 0.70
C THR A 72 -9.45 0.55 1.78
N PHE A 73 -10.24 0.15 2.78
CA PHE A 73 -9.79 -0.76 3.83
C PHE A 73 -9.64 -2.16 3.26
N LYS A 74 -8.44 -2.75 3.40
CA LYS A 74 -8.13 -4.10 2.90
C LYS A 74 -8.39 -5.17 3.95
N GLY A 75 -8.45 -4.80 5.23
CA GLY A 75 -8.60 -5.72 6.35
C GLY A 75 -7.49 -5.55 7.38
N PHE A 76 -7.59 -6.35 8.43
CA PHE A 76 -6.56 -6.46 9.47
C PHE A 76 -5.52 -7.53 9.11
N ASP A 77 -4.32 -7.38 9.66
CA ASP A 77 -3.22 -8.33 9.52
C ASP A 77 -3.54 -9.72 10.11
N LYS A 78 -4.44 -9.76 11.11
CA LYS A 78 -4.87 -10.97 11.81
C LYS A 78 -6.39 -11.01 11.92
N ASN A 79 -6.96 -12.21 11.71
CA ASN A 79 -8.40 -12.46 11.86
C ASN A 79 -8.82 -12.66 13.34
N GLU A 80 -7.89 -13.12 14.17
CA GLU A 80 -8.07 -13.28 15.62
C GLU A 80 -6.72 -13.22 16.34
N ILE A 81 -6.74 -12.82 17.60
CA ILE A 81 -5.59 -12.93 18.51
C ILE A 81 -6.01 -13.66 19.78
N MET A 82 -5.07 -14.40 20.37
CA MET A 82 -5.20 -14.95 21.71
C MET A 82 -4.62 -13.95 22.70
N LEU A 83 -5.44 -13.43 23.61
CA LEU A 83 -4.99 -12.45 24.60
C LEU A 83 -3.94 -13.07 25.51
N LYS A 84 -2.78 -12.43 25.59
CA LYS A 84 -1.66 -12.86 26.43
C LYS A 84 -0.95 -11.65 27.00
N ASP A 85 -0.01 -11.93 27.89
CA ASP A 85 0.94 -10.92 28.35
C ASP A 85 1.76 -10.37 27.19
N GLY A 86 1.73 -9.05 27.03
CA GLY A 86 2.43 -8.34 25.97
C GLY A 86 1.50 -7.51 25.08
N GLU A 87 1.94 -7.30 23.83
CA GLU A 87 1.20 -6.51 22.85
C GLU A 87 0.11 -7.34 22.17
N ASN A 88 -1.15 -6.97 22.43
CA ASN A 88 -2.30 -7.49 21.71
C ASN A 88 -2.79 -6.38 20.77
N LYS A 89 -2.39 -6.43 19.49
CA LYS A 89 -2.72 -5.39 18.52
C LYS A 89 -3.19 -5.94 17.17
N PHE A 90 -4.12 -5.23 16.55
CA PHE A 90 -4.56 -5.48 15.17
C PHE A 90 -4.11 -4.33 14.27
N ILE A 91 -3.41 -4.66 13.19
CA ILE A 91 -2.92 -3.67 12.23
C ILE A 91 -3.82 -3.72 10.99
N GLY A 92 -4.62 -2.68 10.79
CA GLY A 92 -5.47 -2.50 9.64
C GLY A 92 -4.72 -1.85 8.47
N SER A 93 -4.86 -2.41 7.27
CA SER A 93 -4.21 -1.88 6.07
C SER A 93 -5.21 -1.14 5.18
N TRP A 94 -4.82 0.05 4.73
CA TRP A 94 -5.61 0.89 3.82
C TRP A 94 -4.85 1.14 2.52
N GLU A 95 -5.51 0.94 1.39
CA GLU A 95 -4.96 1.15 0.06
C GLU A 95 -5.51 2.44 -0.53
N CYS A 96 -4.64 3.30 -1.05
CA CYS A 96 -5.05 4.54 -1.71
C CYS A 96 -5.05 4.38 -3.24
N LYS A 97 -6.12 4.86 -3.89
CA LYS A 97 -6.22 5.01 -5.33
C LYS A 97 -6.47 6.47 -5.69
N THR A 98 -5.48 7.12 -6.27
CA THR A 98 -5.64 8.45 -6.85
C THR A 98 -6.36 8.36 -8.18
N LYS A 99 -7.49 9.06 -8.31
CA LYS A 99 -8.02 9.37 -9.63
C LYS A 99 -7.08 10.37 -10.28
N GLN A 100 -6.23 9.91 -11.18
CA GLN A 100 -5.43 10.81 -12.00
C GLN A 100 -6.41 11.67 -12.79
N VAL A 101 -6.29 12.99 -12.66
CA VAL A 101 -6.73 13.88 -13.73
C VAL A 101 -5.78 13.56 -14.88
N PRO A 102 -6.26 13.18 -16.09
CA PRO A 102 -5.36 13.03 -17.21
C PRO A 102 -4.60 14.34 -17.35
N THR A 103 -3.27 14.27 -17.24
CA THR A 103 -2.40 15.38 -17.61
C THR A 103 -2.85 15.82 -19.00
N PRO A 104 -3.22 17.10 -19.23
CA PRO A 104 -3.43 17.55 -20.59
C PRO A 104 -2.18 17.18 -21.39
N ASP A 105 -2.36 16.55 -22.55
CA ASP A 105 -1.26 16.16 -23.42
C ASP A 105 -0.24 17.30 -23.49
N PRO A 106 1.08 17.03 -23.48
CA PRO A 106 2.05 18.08 -23.72
C PRO A 106 1.65 18.75 -25.03
N VAL A 107 1.29 20.04 -24.97
CA VAL A 107 0.99 20.84 -26.16
C VAL A 107 2.18 20.60 -27.10
N PRO A 108 1.94 20.10 -28.34
CA PRO A 108 3.04 19.90 -29.28
C PRO A 108 3.74 21.25 -29.42
N THR A 109 4.98 21.31 -28.96
CA THR A 109 5.84 22.48 -29.10
C THR A 109 5.80 22.88 -30.58
N PRO A 110 5.43 24.12 -30.96
CA PRO A 110 5.53 24.52 -32.34
C PRO A 110 6.98 24.33 -32.78
N ASN A 111 7.14 23.48 -33.80
CA ASN A 111 8.42 23.22 -34.45
C ASN A 111 9.06 24.58 -34.82
N PRO A 112 10.33 24.86 -34.48
CA PRO A 112 10.96 26.10 -34.89
C PRO A 112 10.94 26.19 -36.43
N THR A 113 10.30 27.24 -36.94
CA THR A 113 10.29 27.62 -38.34
C THR A 113 11.73 27.70 -38.86
N PRO A 114 12.04 27.18 -40.07
CA PRO A 114 13.33 27.41 -40.70
C PRO A 114 13.55 28.92 -40.83
N ASN A 115 14.61 29.42 -40.19
CA ASN A 115 15.06 30.79 -40.40
C ASN A 115 15.50 30.93 -41.87
N PRO A 116 14.99 31.90 -42.65
CA PRO A 116 15.55 32.22 -43.95
C PRO A 116 16.97 32.73 -43.73
N GLY A 117 17.96 31.95 -44.16
CA GLY A 117 19.35 32.38 -44.18
C GLY A 117 19.48 33.60 -45.09
N LEU A 118 20.02 34.68 -44.52
CA LEU A 118 20.64 35.76 -45.27
C LEU A 118 21.98 35.23 -45.77
N ASP A 119 22.13 35.26 -47.09
CA ASP A 119 23.39 35.03 -47.79
C ASP A 119 24.35 36.18 -47.43
N GLU A 120 25.52 35.87 -46.89
CA GLU A 120 26.72 36.68 -47.10
C GLU A 120 27.93 35.75 -47.26
N ASP A 121 28.67 36.02 -48.33
CA ASP A 121 29.68 35.22 -48.99
C ASP A 121 31.06 35.17 -48.30
N GLU A 122 31.83 34.16 -48.73
CA GLU A 122 33.29 34.11 -48.89
C GLU A 122 34.23 34.30 -47.66
N ASP A 123 35.01 33.26 -47.36
CA ASP A 123 36.44 33.30 -47.71
C ASP A 123 37.08 31.90 -47.72
N GLU A 124 37.98 31.74 -48.69
CA GLU A 124 38.78 30.55 -49.03
C GLU A 124 39.76 30.12 -47.91
N ASN A 125 40.16 28.83 -47.92
CA ASN A 125 41.57 28.39 -48.05
C ASN A 125 41.88 27.00 -47.41
N ASN A 126 41.98 26.00 -48.29
CA ASN A 126 42.85 24.81 -48.38
C ASN A 126 43.20 23.86 -47.20
N ASN A 127 42.99 22.57 -47.51
CA ASN A 127 43.86 21.36 -47.35
C ASN A 127 44.37 21.01 -45.93
N ASN A 128 44.39 19.75 -45.45
CA ASN A 128 44.64 18.48 -46.14
C ASN A 128 44.36 17.27 -45.20
N ASP A 129 44.36 16.08 -45.81
CA ASP A 129 44.67 14.74 -45.26
C ASP A 129 43.63 13.89 -44.49
N LYS A 130 42.95 13.03 -45.26
CA LYS A 130 43.07 11.55 -45.26
C LYS A 130 43.12 10.81 -43.90
N LYS A 131 42.13 9.94 -43.65
CA LYS A 131 42.26 8.46 -43.80
C LYS A 131 41.07 7.71 -43.16
N GLN A 132 40.48 6.82 -43.96
CA GLN A 132 39.54 5.76 -43.60
C GLN A 132 40.03 4.85 -42.47
N ASN A 133 39.10 4.31 -41.68
CA ASN A 133 39.10 2.88 -41.38
C ASN A 133 37.68 2.35 -41.15
N ASP A 134 37.37 1.29 -41.89
CA ASP A 134 36.18 0.45 -41.90
C ASP A 134 36.16 -0.58 -40.74
N LYS A 135 35.02 -1.28 -40.68
CA LYS A 135 34.69 -2.59 -40.06
C LYS A 135 34.22 -2.56 -38.60
N GLU A 136 32.93 -2.67 -38.28
CA GLU A 136 31.87 -3.64 -38.62
C GLU A 136 31.76 -4.84 -37.65
N GLN A 137 30.59 -4.91 -36.98
CA GLN A 137 29.74 -6.09 -36.66
C GLN A 137 28.45 -5.51 -36.03
N LYS A 138 27.25 -5.42 -36.64
CA LYS A 138 26.34 -6.37 -37.36
C LYS A 138 25.86 -7.47 -36.39
N LEU A 139 24.58 -7.64 -35.97
CA LEU A 139 23.22 -7.39 -36.53
C LEU A 139 22.14 -7.65 -35.41
N PRO A 140 20.81 -7.57 -35.65
CA PRO A 140 19.93 -6.40 -35.73
C PRO A 140 18.84 -6.32 -34.63
N GLN A 141 18.25 -5.14 -34.49
CA GLN A 141 16.93 -4.92 -33.90
C GLN A 141 15.83 -5.43 -34.83
N THR A 142 14.77 -6.01 -34.26
CA THR A 142 13.44 -6.01 -34.90
C THR A 142 12.39 -5.55 -33.91
N ASN A 143 11.97 -4.32 -34.15
CA ASN A 143 10.78 -3.66 -33.66
C ASN A 143 9.57 -4.30 -34.36
N ILE A 144 8.66 -4.90 -33.60
CA ILE A 144 7.30 -5.19 -34.08
C ILE A 144 6.33 -4.41 -33.19
N ALA A 145 5.78 -3.36 -33.79
CA ALA A 145 4.56 -2.72 -33.35
C ALA A 145 3.39 -3.70 -33.47
N GLY A 146 2.51 -3.70 -32.46
CA GLY A 146 1.26 -4.42 -32.52
C GLY A 146 0.79 -4.80 -31.12
N ASN A 147 -0.31 -4.18 -30.69
CA ASN A 147 -1.05 -4.49 -29.47
C ASN A 147 -1.11 -6.01 -29.23
N SER A 148 -0.31 -6.50 -28.29
CA SER A 148 -0.30 -7.91 -27.89
C SER A 148 -1.12 -8.08 -26.63
N LEU A 149 -2.28 -8.69 -26.83
CA LEU A 149 -3.22 -9.26 -25.88
C LEU A 149 -2.49 -9.91 -24.69
N LEU A 150 -2.62 -9.35 -23.48
CA LEU A 150 -2.24 -10.02 -22.25
C LEU A 150 -3.10 -11.28 -22.08
N THR A 151 -2.53 -12.45 -22.39
CA THR A 151 -3.15 -13.74 -22.14
C THR A 151 -3.12 -14.02 -20.63
N LEU A 152 -4.22 -13.69 -19.95
CA LEU A 152 -4.48 -14.16 -18.59
C LEU A 152 -4.78 -15.66 -18.65
N THR A 153 -3.77 -16.50 -18.37
CA THR A 153 -4.01 -17.93 -18.14
C THR A 153 -4.74 -18.09 -16.81
N LEU A 154 -6.06 -18.33 -16.87
CA LEU A 154 -6.88 -18.78 -15.74
C LEU A 154 -6.48 -20.22 -15.38
N SER A 155 -5.60 -20.38 -14.40
CA SER A 155 -5.43 -21.67 -13.72
C SER A 155 -6.65 -21.91 -12.83
N ALA A 156 -7.57 -22.76 -13.29
CA ALA A 156 -8.67 -23.26 -12.46
C ALA A 156 -8.11 -24.20 -11.37
N ILE A 157 -8.13 -23.74 -10.12
CA ILE A 157 -7.89 -24.61 -8.96
C ILE A 157 -9.21 -25.33 -8.66
N ALA A 158 -9.27 -26.63 -8.95
CA ALA A 158 -10.39 -27.48 -8.55
C ALA A 158 -10.39 -27.67 -7.03
N VAL A 159 -11.38 -27.11 -6.33
CA VAL A 159 -11.66 -27.41 -4.93
C VAL A 159 -12.40 -28.74 -4.87
N VAL A 160 -11.70 -29.81 -4.51
CA VAL A 160 -12.28 -31.13 -4.22
C VAL A 160 -13.08 -31.04 -2.91
N PHE A 161 -14.40 -31.04 -3.03
CA PHE A 161 -15.34 -31.07 -1.90
C PHE A 161 -15.34 -32.48 -1.25
N SER A 162 -14.52 -32.68 -0.23
CA SER A 162 -14.57 -33.89 0.60
C SER A 162 -15.79 -33.87 1.52
N LYS A 163 -16.88 -34.47 1.06
CA LYS A 163 -18.11 -34.70 1.81
C LYS A 163 -17.87 -35.82 2.84
N LYS A 164 -17.45 -35.48 4.06
CA LYS A 164 -17.31 -36.44 5.17
C LYS A 164 -18.71 -36.74 5.77
N LYS A 165 -19.38 -37.77 5.27
CA LYS A 165 -20.50 -38.42 5.97
C LYS A 165 -19.96 -39.09 7.23
N ARG A 166 -20.47 -38.72 8.41
CA ARG A 166 -20.42 -39.59 9.60
C ARG A 166 -21.68 -40.45 9.60
N LYS A 167 -21.48 -41.76 9.70
CA LYS A 167 -22.50 -42.72 10.15
C LYS A 167 -22.73 -42.54 11.64
#